data_AF-A0A1V1P7N5-F1
#
_entry.id   AF-A0A1V1P7N5-F1
#
_cell.length_a   1.000
_cell.length_b   1.000
_cell.length_c   1.000
_cell.angle_alpha   90.00
_cell.angle_beta   90.00
_cell.angle_gamma   90.00
#
_symmetry.space_group_name_H-M   'P 1'
#
loop_
_entity.id
_entity.type
_entity.pdbx_description
1 polymer ?
#
loop_
_entity_poly.entity_id
_entity_poly.type
_entity_poly.pdbx_seq_one_letter_code
_entity_poly.pdbx_strand_id
1 'polypeptide(L)'
;MTFRPEKNIFGTTNVIVTLQDDAGRSNGGNNVSSNQSFTITIQPVNDPPSFTLGDNLAIKQNTVISIENWATQIISGPANESDDILTFFLDTSPSDLFEQQPSIDNTGRLTLKNRSFKDRSICCQCVSCRQ
;
A
#
# COMPACT_ATOMS: atom_id res chain seq x y z
N MET A 1 7.42 32.83 9.22
CA MET A 1 7.60 32.20 7.90
C MET A 1 6.88 30.86 7.93
N THR A 2 5.93 30.61 7.03
CA THR A 2 5.18 29.34 6.99
C THR A 2 5.48 28.68 5.66
N PHE A 3 6.13 27.52 5.71
CA PHE A 3 6.38 26.68 4.56
C PHE A 3 5.17 25.74 4.35
N ARG A 4 4.60 25.73 3.14
CA ARG A 4 3.47 24.87 2.76
C ARG A 4 3.82 24.17 1.45
N PRO A 5 4.42 22.98 1.49
CA PRO A 5 4.67 22.23 0.26
C PRO A 5 3.36 21.83 -0.42
N GLU A 6 3.38 21.70 -1.74
CA GLU A 6 2.23 21.17 -2.49
C GLU A 6 2.02 19.69 -2.18
N LYS A 7 0.80 19.19 -2.45
CA LYS A 7 0.46 17.78 -2.23
C LYS A 7 1.40 16.88 -3.04
N ASN A 8 1.91 15.82 -2.40
CA ASN A 8 2.78 14.80 -3.00
C ASN A 8 4.15 15.32 -3.50
N ILE A 9 4.60 16.47 -3.00
CA ILE A 9 5.97 16.94 -3.22
C ILE A 9 6.85 16.45 -2.08
N PHE A 10 7.90 15.71 -2.44
CA PHE A 10 8.97 15.28 -1.55
C PHE A 10 10.32 15.57 -2.20
N GLY A 11 11.38 15.63 -1.40
CA GLY A 11 12.73 15.91 -1.88
C GLY A 11 13.53 16.78 -0.92
N THR A 12 14.80 16.99 -1.29
CA THR A 12 15.74 17.78 -0.50
C THR A 12 16.11 19.04 -1.28
N THR A 13 16.00 20.19 -0.65
CA THR A 13 16.46 21.47 -1.20
C THR A 13 17.53 22.09 -0.31
N ASN A 14 18.51 22.75 -0.94
CA ASN A 14 19.56 23.49 -0.24
C ASN A 14 19.18 24.98 -0.18
N VAL A 15 19.09 25.53 1.02
CA VAL A 15 18.81 26.95 1.25
C VAL A 15 20.11 27.67 1.53
N ILE A 16 20.41 28.71 0.76
CA ILE A 16 21.57 29.58 0.96
C ILE A 16 21.09 30.91 1.55
N VAL A 17 21.73 31.32 2.66
CA VAL A 17 21.45 32.55 3.38
C VAL A 17 22.68 33.45 3.31
N THR A 18 22.47 34.69 2.87
CA THR A 18 23.45 35.77 2.89
C THR A 18 22.84 36.94 3.64
N LEU A 19 23.57 37.51 4.57
CA LEU A 19 23.20 38.74 5.27
C LEU A 19 23.91 39.91 4.60
N GLN A 20 23.19 40.98 4.30
CA GLN A 20 23.76 42.22 3.77
C GLN A 20 23.28 43.40 4.59
N ASP A 21 24.19 44.29 4.97
CA ASP A 21 23.86 45.57 5.60
C ASP A 21 23.73 46.72 4.57
N ASP A 22 23.27 47.88 5.04
CA ASP A 22 23.07 49.08 4.23
C ASP A 22 24.29 50.02 4.24
N ALA A 23 25.37 49.67 4.95
CA ALA A 23 26.60 50.43 4.92
C ALA A 23 27.24 50.28 3.53
N GLY A 24 27.54 51.42 2.88
CA GLY A 24 28.14 51.42 1.54
C GLY A 24 29.52 50.75 1.51
N ARG A 25 30.00 50.40 0.31
CA ARG A 25 31.32 49.78 0.10
C ARG A 25 32.51 50.77 0.09
N SER A 26 32.28 52.02 0.50
CA SER A 26 33.31 53.06 0.48
C SER A 26 34.54 52.62 1.30
N ASN A 27 35.73 52.98 0.83
CA ASN A 27 37.02 52.56 1.41
C ASN A 27 37.28 51.04 1.42
N GLY A 28 36.62 50.27 0.55
CA GLY A 28 36.87 48.82 0.41
C GLY A 28 36.13 47.95 1.42
N GLY A 29 35.09 48.49 2.07
CA GLY A 29 34.24 47.73 2.99
C GLY A 29 33.46 46.61 2.29
N ASN A 30 33.33 45.46 2.95
CA ASN A 30 32.43 44.38 2.52
C ASN A 30 31.16 44.40 3.37
N ASN A 31 30.03 44.65 2.74
CA ASN A 31 28.72 44.72 3.37
C ASN A 31 27.90 43.42 3.26
N VAL A 32 28.49 42.34 2.72
CA VAL A 32 27.83 41.05 2.51
C VAL A 32 28.55 39.96 3.30
N SER A 33 27.80 39.17 4.07
CA SER A 33 28.33 38.02 4.80
C SER A 33 28.76 36.90 3.85
N SER A 34 29.52 35.95 4.38
CA SER A 34 29.68 34.65 3.71
C SER A 34 28.33 33.94 3.58
N ASN A 35 28.23 33.07 2.57
CA ASN A 35 27.09 32.20 2.39
C ASN A 35 27.01 31.21 3.56
N GLN A 36 25.85 31.10 4.19
CA GLN A 36 25.52 29.98 5.06
C GLN A 36 24.47 29.11 4.39
N SER A 37 24.51 27.80 4.61
CA SER A 37 23.56 26.90 4.00
C SER A 37 22.98 25.90 4.98
N PHE A 38 21.72 25.55 4.77
CA PHE A 38 21.06 24.44 5.45
C PHE A 38 20.12 23.73 4.47
N THR A 39 19.81 22.47 4.74
CA THR A 39 18.92 21.68 3.89
C THR A 39 17.52 21.61 4.48
N ILE A 40 16.52 21.63 3.62
CA ILE A 40 15.14 21.28 3.97
C ILE A 40 14.82 19.98 3.24
N THR A 41 14.44 18.94 3.99
CA THR A 41 14.01 17.66 3.45
C THR A 41 12.52 17.48 3.69
N ILE A 42 11.76 17.26 2.61
CA ILE A 42 10.36 16.86 2.66
C ILE A 42 10.32 15.36 2.40
N GLN A 43 9.87 14.59 3.39
CA GLN A 43 9.74 13.14 3.25
C GLN A 43 8.43 12.80 2.51
N PRO A 44 8.40 11.73 1.69
CA PRO A 44 7.15 11.21 1.16
C PRO A 44 6.26 10.72 2.30
N VAL A 45 4.95 10.79 2.10
CA VAL A 45 3.93 10.24 3.00
C VAL A 45 3.35 9.02 2.31
N ASN A 46 3.32 7.89 3.02
CA ASN A 46 2.73 6.64 2.51
C ASN A 46 1.22 6.84 2.25
N ASP A 47 0.78 6.61 1.01
CA ASP A 47 -0.64 6.61 0.63
C ASP A 47 -1.25 5.18 0.75
N PRO A 48 -2.56 5.05 1.02
CA PRO A 48 -3.19 3.73 1.12
C PRO A 48 -3.36 3.07 -0.26
N PRO A 49 -3.21 1.74 -0.35
CA PRO A 49 -3.51 1.02 -1.58
C PRO A 49 -5.01 1.03 -1.90
N SER A 50 -5.33 0.82 -3.18
CA SER A 50 -6.72 0.77 -3.66
C SER A 50 -6.91 -0.33 -4.72
N PHE A 51 -8.14 -0.81 -4.86
CA PHE A 51 -8.54 -1.79 -5.86
C PHE A 51 -10.06 -1.75 -6.07
N THR A 52 -10.53 -2.35 -7.16
CA THR A 52 -11.93 -2.53 -7.51
C THR A 52 -12.29 -4.02 -7.46
N LEU A 53 -13.35 -4.37 -6.73
CA LEU A 53 -13.86 -5.73 -6.65
C LEU A 53 -14.65 -6.13 -7.90
N GLY A 54 -14.60 -7.41 -8.23
CA GLY A 54 -15.44 -8.02 -9.26
C GLY A 54 -16.84 -8.34 -8.75
N ASP A 55 -17.65 -8.92 -9.63
CA ASP A 55 -19.04 -9.26 -9.32
C ASP A 55 -19.19 -10.37 -8.26
N ASN A 56 -20.36 -10.38 -7.62
CA ASN A 56 -20.78 -11.45 -6.73
C ASN A 56 -20.86 -12.79 -7.46
N LEU A 57 -20.38 -13.84 -6.81
CA LEU A 57 -20.34 -15.18 -7.40
C LEU A 57 -21.47 -16.06 -6.86
N ALA A 58 -22.22 -16.70 -7.77
CA ALA A 58 -23.20 -17.73 -7.45
C ALA A 58 -22.74 -19.07 -8.04
N ILE A 59 -22.06 -19.88 -7.23
CA ILE A 59 -21.39 -21.11 -7.68
C ILE A 59 -22.01 -22.35 -7.05
N LYS A 60 -21.98 -23.46 -7.80
CA LYS A 60 -22.47 -24.76 -7.30
C LYS A 60 -21.49 -25.32 -6.26
N GLN A 61 -22.00 -26.18 -5.39
CA GLN A 61 -21.17 -26.93 -4.43
C GLN A 61 -20.08 -27.75 -5.13
N ASN A 62 -19.00 -28.07 -4.40
CA ASN A 62 -17.88 -28.88 -4.91
C ASN A 62 -17.28 -28.36 -6.23
N THR A 63 -17.20 -27.03 -6.37
CA THR A 63 -16.65 -26.37 -7.56
C THR A 63 -15.34 -25.69 -7.20
N VAL A 64 -14.32 -25.91 -8.03
CA VAL A 64 -13.07 -25.15 -8.01
C VAL A 64 -13.24 -23.95 -8.92
N ILE A 65 -12.88 -22.77 -8.41
CA ILE A 65 -12.96 -21.51 -9.14
C ILE A 65 -11.57 -20.90 -9.23
N SER A 66 -11.25 -20.40 -10.42
CA SER A 66 -10.10 -19.56 -10.72
C SER A 66 -10.54 -18.52 -11.72
N ILE A 67 -10.66 -17.27 -11.27
CA ILE A 67 -11.13 -16.14 -12.09
C ILE A 67 -9.99 -15.13 -12.15
N GLU A 68 -9.43 -14.96 -13.34
CA GLU A 68 -8.46 -13.92 -13.65
C GLU A 68 -9.12 -12.54 -13.62
N ASN A 69 -8.39 -11.52 -13.18
CA ASN A 69 -8.86 -10.14 -13.12
C ASN A 69 -10.19 -9.97 -12.35
N TRP A 70 -10.43 -10.78 -11.31
CA TRP A 70 -11.60 -10.59 -10.46
C TRP A 70 -11.46 -9.31 -9.62
N ALA A 71 -10.29 -9.07 -9.04
CA ALA A 71 -9.94 -7.74 -8.53
C ALA A 71 -9.17 -6.96 -9.62
N THR A 72 -9.53 -5.71 -9.84
CA THR A 72 -8.90 -4.85 -10.86
C THR A 72 -8.48 -3.51 -10.26
N GLN A 73 -7.79 -2.67 -11.04
CA GLN A 73 -7.32 -1.36 -10.58
C GLN A 73 -6.50 -1.45 -9.28
N ILE A 74 -5.70 -2.51 -9.14
CA ILE A 74 -4.85 -2.73 -7.97
C ILE A 74 -3.69 -1.72 -8.05
N ILE A 75 -3.70 -0.75 -7.15
CA ILE A 75 -2.76 0.36 -7.10
C ILE A 75 -2.20 0.41 -5.68
N SER A 76 -0.88 0.32 -5.54
CA SER A 76 -0.21 0.42 -4.23
C SER A 76 -0.30 1.82 -3.63
N GLY A 77 -0.24 2.82 -4.49
CA GLY A 77 -0.24 4.24 -4.16
C GLY A 77 0.13 5.07 -5.39
N PRO A 78 0.52 6.34 -5.22
CA PRO A 78 1.11 7.13 -6.30
C PRO A 78 2.43 6.51 -6.79
N ALA A 79 2.97 7.05 -7.90
CA ALA A 79 4.14 6.48 -8.57
C ALA A 79 5.38 6.30 -7.67
N ASN A 80 5.49 7.04 -6.57
CA ASN A 80 6.58 6.89 -5.59
C ASN A 80 6.44 5.68 -4.65
N GLU A 81 5.34 4.92 -4.76
CA GLU A 81 5.00 3.73 -3.96
C GLU A 81 4.75 2.51 -4.86
N SER A 82 5.19 2.55 -6.13
CA SER A 82 4.96 1.46 -7.09
C SER A 82 5.62 0.13 -6.70
N ASP A 83 6.62 0.18 -5.81
CA ASP A 83 7.39 -0.99 -5.38
C ASP A 83 6.87 -1.60 -4.06
N ASP A 84 5.77 -1.08 -3.52
CA ASP A 84 5.18 -1.59 -2.29
C ASP A 84 4.60 -3.00 -2.48
N ILE A 85 4.81 -3.84 -1.47
CA ILE A 85 4.32 -5.21 -1.45
C ILE A 85 2.87 -5.22 -0.96
N LEU A 86 1.95 -5.55 -1.87
CA LEU A 86 0.53 -5.69 -1.54
C LEU A 86 0.20 -7.10 -1.07
N THR A 87 -0.70 -7.20 -0.08
CA THR A 87 -1.23 -8.46 0.46
C THR A 87 -2.73 -8.32 0.65
N PHE A 88 -3.51 -9.27 0.14
CA PHE A 88 -4.94 -9.35 0.38
C PHE A 88 -5.25 -10.19 1.62
N PHE A 89 -6.05 -9.63 2.53
CA PHE A 89 -6.62 -10.35 3.67
C PHE A 89 -8.11 -10.57 3.43
N LEU A 90 -8.54 -11.84 3.48
CA LEU A 90 -9.92 -12.22 3.24
C LEU A 90 -10.51 -12.86 4.50
N ASP A 91 -11.55 -12.24 5.04
CA ASP A 91 -12.36 -12.82 6.10
C ASP A 91 -13.59 -13.50 5.49
N THR A 92 -13.76 -14.80 5.77
CA THR A 92 -14.88 -15.58 5.26
C THR A 92 -15.75 -16.08 6.40
N SER A 93 -17.07 -15.90 6.27
CA SER A 93 -18.04 -16.37 7.23
C SER A 93 -19.30 -16.86 6.51
N PRO A 94 -19.73 -18.13 6.69
CA PRO A 94 -19.03 -19.19 7.43
C PRO A 94 -17.87 -19.77 6.62
N SER A 95 -16.68 -19.85 7.22
CA SER A 95 -15.46 -20.40 6.59
C SER A 95 -15.58 -21.90 6.27
N ASP A 96 -16.41 -22.65 7.02
CA ASP A 96 -16.61 -24.09 6.82
C ASP A 96 -17.29 -24.45 5.49
N LEU A 97 -17.78 -23.46 4.73
CA LEU A 97 -18.31 -23.67 3.39
C LEU A 97 -17.21 -23.96 2.35
N PHE A 98 -15.94 -23.74 2.69
CA PHE A 98 -14.82 -23.88 1.79
C PHE A 98 -13.94 -25.09 2.17
N GLU A 99 -13.55 -25.85 1.16
CA GLU A 99 -12.51 -26.89 1.26
C GLU A 99 -11.13 -26.26 1.07
N GLN A 100 -11.06 -25.24 0.20
CA GLN A 100 -9.93 -24.33 0.06
C GLN A 100 -10.44 -22.91 0.20
N GLN A 101 -9.87 -22.18 1.16
CA GLN A 101 -10.25 -20.80 1.43
C GLN A 101 -10.04 -19.91 0.20
N PRO A 102 -10.91 -18.90 -0.01
CA PRO A 102 -10.69 -17.89 -1.02
C PRO A 102 -9.36 -17.15 -0.83
N SER A 103 -8.66 -16.92 -1.94
CA SER A 103 -7.44 -16.10 -1.98
C SER A 103 -7.42 -15.25 -3.24
N ILE A 104 -6.89 -14.02 -3.11
CA ILE A 104 -6.64 -13.10 -4.22
C ILE A 104 -5.15 -12.84 -4.27
N ASP A 105 -4.54 -12.97 -5.44
CA ASP A 105 -3.15 -12.60 -5.67
C ASP A 105 -3.01 -11.18 -6.25
N ASN A 106 -1.78 -10.67 -6.35
CA ASN A 106 -1.51 -9.29 -6.78
C ASN A 106 -1.82 -9.05 -8.27
N THR A 107 -2.13 -10.10 -9.03
CA THR A 107 -2.65 -9.97 -10.40
C THR A 107 -4.17 -9.80 -10.42
N GLY A 108 -4.81 -9.89 -9.26
CA GLY A 108 -6.26 -9.79 -9.10
C GLY A 108 -7.00 -11.09 -9.36
N ARG A 109 -6.29 -12.21 -9.39
CA ARG A 109 -6.90 -13.52 -9.61
C ARG A 109 -7.49 -14.07 -8.32
N LEU A 110 -8.77 -14.41 -8.34
CA LEU A 110 -9.48 -15.06 -7.24
C LEU A 110 -9.48 -16.58 -7.42
N THR A 111 -9.06 -17.31 -6.39
CA THR A 111 -9.15 -18.79 -6.34
C THR A 111 -9.86 -19.26 -5.08
N LEU A 112 -10.74 -20.27 -5.20
CA LEU A 112 -11.41 -20.92 -4.07
C LEU A 112 -11.88 -22.33 -4.43
N LYS A 113 -12.20 -23.13 -3.41
CA LYS A 113 -12.93 -24.40 -3.57
C LYS A 113 -14.03 -24.51 -2.54
N ASN A 114 -15.28 -24.56 -3.00
CA ASN A 114 -16.42 -24.81 -2.12
C ASN A 114 -16.47 -26.28 -1.70
N ARG A 115 -16.86 -26.55 -0.45
CA ARG A 115 -17.16 -27.91 0.00
C ARG A 115 -18.37 -28.48 -0.73
N SER A 116 -18.41 -29.80 -0.74
CA SER A 116 -19.63 -30.56 -0.99
C SER A 116 -20.51 -30.55 0.26
N PHE A 117 -21.83 -30.41 0.13
CA PHE A 117 -22.75 -30.53 1.27
C PHE A 117 -22.72 -31.94 1.91
N LYS A 118 -22.17 -32.96 1.22
CA LYS A 118 -21.97 -34.31 1.77
C LYS A 118 -20.82 -34.42 2.77
N ASP A 119 -19.97 -33.40 2.89
CA ASP A 119 -18.75 -33.42 3.70
C ASP A 119 -18.85 -32.61 5.02
N ARG A 120 -20.03 -32.06 5.34
CA ARG A 120 -20.26 -31.43 6.66
C ARG A 120 -20.19 -32.42 7.83
N SER A 121 -20.00 -33.72 7.57
CA SER A 121 -19.93 -34.78 8.56
C SER A 121 -18.51 -35.19 9.01
N ILE A 122 -17.43 -34.58 8.51
CA ILE A 122 -16.06 -35.06 8.81
C ILE A 122 -15.26 -34.18 9.79
N CYS A 123 -15.75 -33.03 10.24
CA CYS A 123 -15.09 -32.26 11.30
C CYS A 123 -15.45 -32.76 12.72
N CYS A 124 -15.39 -34.08 12.94
CA CYS A 124 -15.50 -34.71 14.27
C CYS A 124 -14.67 -36.01 14.35
N GLN A 125 -13.49 -36.06 13.73
CA GLN A 125 -12.52 -37.13 14.01
C GLN A 125 -11.09 -36.59 14.10
N CYS A 126 -10.86 -35.77 15.13
CA CYS A 126 -9.53 -35.62 15.71
C CYS A 126 -9.61 -35.91 17.21
N VAL A 127 -10.11 -37.10 17.58
CA VAL A 127 -9.92 -37.66 18.93
C VAL A 127 -9.03 -38.87 18.79
N SER A 128 -7.76 -38.64 19.13
CA SER A 128 -6.73 -39.60 19.54
C SER A 128 -7.15 -41.08 19.57
N CYS A 129 -6.63 -41.87 18.64
CA CYS A 129 -6.41 -43.30 18.85
C CYS A 129 -4.92 -43.58 18.62
N ARG A 130 -4.13 -43.50 19.70
CA ARG A 130 -2.87 -44.25 19.79
C ARG A 130 -3.22 -45.66 20.27
N GLN A 131 -2.66 -46.65 19.59
CA GLN A 131 -2.52 -48.02 20.09
C GLN A 131 -1.81 -48.03 21.44
#